data_AF-A0A1M5I8F3-F1
#
_entry.id   AF-A0A1M5I8F3-F1
#
_cell.length_a   1.000
_cell.length_b   1.000
_cell.length_c   1.000
_cell.angle_alpha   90.00
_cell.angle_beta   90.00
_cell.angle_gamma   90.00
#
_symmetry.space_group_name_H-M   'P 1'
#
loop_
_entity.id
_entity.type
_entity.pdbx_description
1 polymer ?
#
loop_
_entity_poly.entity_id
_entity_poly.type
_entity_poly.pdbx_seq_one_letter_code
_entity_poly.pdbx_strand_id
1 'polypeptide(L)'
;MALATPGIRGGRPERSPVVSVPPARQRWLLQPLVDAGLTDDEIADLVVGLAFDGVVAGRAPAPGRLDAMVGQRPAAVRAAWFEVLDRMTAAGADAPG
;
A
#
# COMPACT_ATOMS: atom_id res chain seq x y z
N MET A 1 -24.12 36.48 35.19
CA MET A 1 -22.78 36.04 34.76
C MET A 1 -22.90 34.60 34.29
N ALA A 2 -22.72 34.37 32.98
CA ALA A 2 -22.76 33.05 32.36
C ALA A 2 -21.33 32.65 31.99
N LEU A 3 -20.88 31.47 32.42
CA LEU A 3 -19.65 30.85 31.93
C LEU A 3 -20.08 29.70 31.01
N ALA A 4 -20.04 29.96 29.71
CA ALA A 4 -20.21 28.97 28.68
C ALA A 4 -18.88 28.21 28.50
N THR A 5 -18.87 26.94 28.87
CA THR A 5 -17.75 26.02 28.60
C THR A 5 -17.86 25.56 27.15
N PRO A 6 -16.86 25.78 26.27
CA PRO A 6 -16.90 25.26 24.92
C PRO A 6 -16.73 23.74 24.97
N GLY A 7 -17.82 23.01 24.70
CA GLY A 7 -17.79 21.57 24.51
C GLY A 7 -16.99 21.24 23.25
N ILE A 8 -15.75 20.78 23.43
CA ILE A 8 -14.97 20.11 22.39
C ILE A 8 -15.68 18.77 22.12
N ARG A 9 -16.65 18.81 21.21
CA ARG A 9 -17.26 17.61 20.63
C ARG A 9 -16.19 16.95 19.77
N GLY A 10 -15.46 16.01 20.38
CA GLY A 10 -14.41 15.24 19.73
C GLY A 10 -14.89 14.67 18.41
N GLY A 11 -14.26 15.11 17.31
CA GLY A 11 -14.30 14.39 16.05
C GLY A 11 -13.84 12.97 16.34
N ARG A 12 -14.76 12.03 16.19
CA ARG A 12 -14.47 10.59 16.25
C ARG A 12 -13.31 10.36 15.28
N PRO A 13 -12.18 9.75 15.69
CA PRO A 13 -11.26 9.21 14.69
C PRO A 13 -12.09 8.18 13.95
N GLU A 14 -12.46 8.51 12.72
CA GLU A 14 -13.09 7.60 11.79
C GLU A 14 -12.05 6.50 11.62
N ARG A 15 -12.18 5.42 12.41
CA ARG A 15 -11.41 4.21 12.17
C ARG A 15 -11.78 3.83 10.75
N SER A 16 -10.92 4.19 9.82
CA SER A 16 -11.01 3.75 8.43
C SER A 16 -11.24 2.24 8.52
N PRO A 17 -12.30 1.71 7.87
CA PRO A 17 -12.52 0.28 7.87
C PRO A 17 -11.21 -0.36 7.42
N VAL A 18 -10.74 -1.36 8.17
CA VAL A 18 -9.63 -2.19 7.69
C VAL A 18 -10.13 -2.77 6.37
N VAL A 19 -9.65 -2.22 5.26
CA VAL A 19 -10.05 -2.66 3.93
C VAL A 19 -9.45 -4.04 3.75
N SER A 20 -10.25 -5.07 4.06
CA SER A 20 -9.88 -6.45 3.77
C SER A 20 -9.96 -6.65 2.27
N VAL A 21 -8.80 -6.77 1.64
CA VAL A 21 -8.69 -7.18 0.23
C VAL A 21 -9.05 -8.67 0.15
N PRO A 22 -10.05 -9.07 -0.67
CA PRO A 22 -10.40 -10.47 -0.81
C PRO A 22 -9.19 -11.33 -1.23
N PRO A 23 -9.05 -12.58 -0.75
CA PRO A 23 -7.87 -13.42 -1.06
C PRO A 23 -7.61 -13.60 -2.56
N ALA A 24 -8.67 -13.70 -3.37
CA ALA A 24 -8.55 -13.77 -4.82
C ALA A 24 -7.94 -12.49 -5.42
N ARG A 25 -8.30 -11.33 -4.87
CA ARG A 25 -7.76 -10.03 -5.27
C ARG A 25 -6.31 -9.86 -4.82
N GLN A 26 -5.96 -10.34 -3.63
CA GLN A 26 -4.56 -10.37 -3.17
C GLN A 26 -3.69 -11.22 -4.10
N ARG A 27 -4.15 -12.42 -4.48
CA ARG A 27 -3.43 -13.26 -5.45
C ARG A 27 -3.30 -12.59 -6.80
N TRP A 28 -4.38 -11.99 -7.32
CA TRP A 28 -4.32 -11.23 -8.57
C TRP A 28 -3.33 -10.06 -8.48
N LEU A 29 -3.30 -9.32 -7.37
CA LEU A 29 -2.34 -8.22 -7.18
C LEU A 29 -0.89 -8.73 -7.24
N LEU A 30 -0.58 -9.84 -6.56
CA LEU A 30 0.79 -10.33 -6.38
C LEU A 30 1.29 -11.27 -7.49
N GLN A 31 0.39 -11.76 -8.35
CA GLN A 31 0.72 -12.71 -9.42
C GLN A 31 1.94 -12.31 -10.28
N PRO A 32 2.16 -11.03 -10.66
CA PRO A 32 3.33 -10.66 -11.47
C PRO A 32 4.66 -11.00 -10.79
N LEU A 33 4.75 -10.85 -9.47
CA LEU A 33 5.97 -11.16 -8.72
C LEU A 33 6.20 -12.67 -8.61
N VAL A 34 5.11 -13.43 -8.47
CA VAL A 34 5.14 -14.90 -8.50
C VAL A 34 5.62 -15.38 -9.87
N ASP A 35 5.08 -14.81 -10.95
CA ASP A 35 5.46 -15.15 -12.33
C ASP A 35 6.91 -14.73 -12.65
N ALA A 36 7.40 -13.68 -11.99
CA ALA A 36 8.80 -13.26 -12.06
C ALA A 36 9.75 -14.15 -11.21
N GLY A 37 9.22 -15.13 -10.48
CA GLY A 37 9.97 -16.14 -9.75
C GLY A 37 10.36 -15.75 -8.33
N LEU A 38 9.71 -14.75 -7.73
CA LEU A 38 9.97 -14.41 -6.32
C LEU A 38 9.32 -15.43 -5.40
N THR A 39 9.99 -15.70 -4.28
CA THR A 39 9.39 -16.49 -3.20
C THR A 39 8.39 -15.68 -2.39
N ASP A 40 7.52 -16.35 -1.64
CA ASP A 40 6.56 -15.69 -0.74
C ASP A 40 7.25 -14.77 0.27
N ASP A 41 8.44 -15.17 0.77
CA ASP A 41 9.23 -14.35 1.70
C ASP A 41 9.77 -13.07 1.00
N GLU A 42 10.27 -13.18 -0.23
CA GLU A 42 10.74 -12.01 -0.98
C GLU A 42 9.62 -11.04 -1.34
N ILE A 43 8.44 -11.58 -1.65
CA ILE A 43 7.23 -10.78 -1.88
C ILE A 43 6.81 -10.09 -0.58
N ALA A 44 6.82 -10.81 0.55
CA ALA A 44 6.48 -10.26 1.85
C ALA A 44 7.44 -9.10 2.22
N ASP A 45 8.75 -9.26 2.03
CA ASP A 45 9.73 -8.21 2.29
C ASP A 45 9.47 -6.94 1.47
N LEU A 46 9.13 -7.08 0.19
CA LEU A 46 8.79 -5.94 -0.67
C LEU A 46 7.51 -5.24 -0.21
N VAL A 47 6.45 -6.00 0.07
CA VAL A 47 5.16 -5.45 0.50
C VAL A 47 5.26 -4.79 1.88
N VAL A 48 5.98 -5.41 2.82
CA VAL A 48 6.22 -4.85 4.14
C VAL A 48 7.08 -3.59 4.04
N GLY A 49 8.13 -3.60 3.21
CA GLY A 49 8.94 -2.42 2.96
C GLY A 49 8.13 -1.24 2.41
N LEU A 50 7.22 -1.52 1.47
CA LEU A 50 6.32 -0.52 0.89
C LEU A 50 5.38 0.07 1.93
N ALA A 51 4.73 -0.80 2.72
CA ALA A 51 3.82 -0.39 3.78
C ALA A 51 4.55 0.42 4.86
N PHE A 52 5.74 -0.02 5.26
CA PHE A 52 6.57 0.65 6.26
C PHE A 52 7.01 2.03 5.79
N ASP A 53 7.46 2.17 4.54
CA ASP A 53 7.84 3.46 3.97
C ASP A 53 6.65 4.44 3.99
N GLY A 54 5.46 3.98 3.58
CA GLY A 54 4.23 4.77 3.64
C GLY A 54 3.84 5.20 5.06
N VAL A 55 3.96 4.30 6.03
CA VAL A 55 3.66 4.57 7.45
C VAL A 55 4.66 5.55 8.06
N VAL A 56 5.97 5.35 7.82
CA VAL A 56 7.04 6.20 8.38
C VAL A 56 7.05 7.59 7.73
N ALA A 57 6.87 7.67 6.42
CA ALA A 57 6.82 8.94 5.71
C ALA A 57 5.48 9.69 5.92
N GLY A 58 4.44 8.99 6.38
CA GLY A 58 3.08 9.53 6.51
C GLY A 58 2.45 9.94 5.18
N ARG A 59 2.98 9.42 4.06
CA ARG A 59 2.55 9.74 2.69
C ARG A 59 2.92 8.62 1.73
N ALA A 60 2.34 8.65 0.53
CA ALA A 60 2.69 7.72 -0.53
C ALA A 60 4.20 7.78 -0.86
N PRO A 61 4.87 6.63 -1.10
CA PRO A 61 6.28 6.59 -1.44
C PRO A 61 6.57 7.36 -2.74
N ALA A 62 7.70 8.05 -2.79
CA ALA A 62 8.15 8.73 -4.01
C ALA A 62 8.56 7.70 -5.08
N PRO A 63 8.41 8.00 -6.39
CA PRO A 63 8.76 7.06 -7.46
C PRO A 63 10.19 6.51 -7.39
N GLY A 64 11.18 7.36 -7.05
CA GLY A 64 12.57 6.92 -6.87
C GLY A 64 12.78 5.98 -5.67
N ARG A 65 11.89 6.03 -4.67
CA ARG A 65 11.90 5.11 -3.54
C ARG A 65 11.38 3.73 -3.94
N LEU A 66 10.31 3.71 -4.74
CA LEU A 66 9.74 2.48 -5.31
C LEU A 66 10.73 1.76 -6.23
N ASP A 67 11.50 2.51 -7.02
CA ASP A 67 12.58 1.96 -7.85
C ASP A 67 13.73 1.41 -6.99
N ALA A 68 14.16 2.17 -5.97
CA ALA A 68 15.24 1.76 -5.08
C ALA A 68 14.98 0.43 -4.35
N MET A 69 13.71 0.10 -4.06
CA MET A 69 13.33 -1.17 -3.44
C MET A 69 13.67 -2.41 -4.29
N VAL A 70 13.73 -2.25 -5.62
CA VAL A 70 14.02 -3.34 -6.57
C VAL A 70 15.28 -3.09 -7.41
N GLY A 71 16.08 -2.07 -7.08
CA GLY A 71 17.13 -1.54 -7.95
C GLY A 71 18.20 -2.55 -8.41
N GLN A 72 18.58 -3.50 -7.56
CA GLN A 72 19.56 -4.56 -7.90
C GLN A 72 18.93 -5.86 -8.41
N ARG A 73 17.59 -5.91 -8.52
CA ARG A 73 16.88 -7.11 -8.96
C ARG A 73 16.89 -7.23 -10.50
N PRO A 74 16.71 -8.45 -11.04
CA PRO A 74 16.59 -8.67 -12.48
C PRO A 74 15.52 -7.77 -13.12
N ALA A 75 15.68 -7.47 -14.42
CA ALA A 75 14.73 -6.60 -15.14
C ALA A 75 13.27 -7.12 -15.09
N ALA A 76 13.07 -8.44 -15.16
CA ALA A 76 11.76 -9.06 -15.04
C ALA A 76 11.09 -8.78 -13.68
N VAL A 77 11.85 -8.86 -12.59
CA VAL A 77 11.37 -8.56 -11.22
C VAL A 77 11.00 -7.08 -11.08
N ARG A 78 11.80 -6.19 -11.65
CA ARG A 78 11.52 -4.74 -11.63
C ARG A 78 10.23 -4.43 -12.39
N ALA A 79 10.05 -5.01 -13.58
CA ALA A 79 8.82 -4.85 -14.36
C ALA A 79 7.59 -5.38 -13.60
N ALA A 80 7.68 -6.58 -13.04
CA ALA A 80 6.62 -7.18 -12.23
C ALA A 80 6.25 -6.32 -11.01
N TRP A 81 7.23 -5.72 -10.35
CA TRP A 81 6.99 -4.80 -9.23
C TRP A 81 6.16 -3.58 -9.64
N PHE A 82 6.51 -2.91 -10.73
CA PHE A 82 5.74 -1.78 -11.22
C PHE A 82 4.33 -2.17 -11.68
N GLU A 83 4.17 -3.37 -12.24
CA GLU A 83 2.85 -3.89 -12.58
C GLU A 83 1.97 -4.11 -11.34
N VAL A 84 2.51 -4.66 -10.25
CA VAL A 84 1.78 -4.78 -8.97
C VAL A 84 1.35 -3.41 -8.46
N LEU A 85 2.26 -2.43 -8.47
CA LEU A 85 1.96 -1.07 -8.01
C LEU A 85 0.86 -0.43 -8.85
N ASP A 86 0.90 -0.58 -10.17
CA ASP A 86 -0.14 -0.10 -11.09
C ASP A 86 -1.49 -0.76 -10.77
N ARG A 87 -1.51 -2.08 -10.60
CA ARG A 87 -2.71 -2.84 -10.19
C ARG A 87 -3.24 -2.37 -8.83
N MET A 88 -2.39 -2.07 -7.85
CA MET A 88 -2.79 -1.54 -6.54
C MET A 88 -3.42 -0.14 -6.66
N THR A 89 -2.87 0.73 -7.50
CA THR A 89 -3.43 2.08 -7.74
C THR A 89 -4.74 2.04 -8.51
N ALA A 90 -4.86 1.22 -9.55
CA ALA A 90 -6.10 1.02 -10.29
C ALA A 90 -7.19 0.39 -9.40
N ALA A 91 -6.82 -0.61 -8.61
CA ALA A 91 -7.70 -1.25 -7.63
C ALA A 91 -8.21 -0.29 -6.54
N GLY A 92 -7.43 0.71 -6.16
CA GLY A 92 -7.85 1.75 -5.21
C GLY A 92 -8.83 2.76 -5.80
N ALA A 93 -8.77 3.00 -7.12
CA ALA A 93 -9.62 3.96 -7.82
C ALA A 93 -11.07 3.46 -8.07
N ASP A 94 -11.28 2.13 -8.11
CA ASP A 94 -12.62 1.51 -8.26
C ASP A 94 -13.43 1.43 -6.95
N ALA A 95 -12.96 2.02 -5.85
CA ALA A 95 -13.74 2.10 -4.62
C ALA A 95 -14.76 3.26 -4.72
N PRO A 96 -16.09 3.03 -4.57
CA PRO A 96 -17.04 4.13 -4.49
C PRO A 96 -16.73 4.97 -3.25
N GLY A 97 -16.45 6.26 -3.46
CA GLY A 97 -16.34 7.28 -2.42
C GLY A 97 -17.68 7.63 -1.79
#